data_AF-A0A2H0WUW6-F1
#
_entry.id   AF-A0A2H0WUW6-F1
#
_cell.length_a   1.000
_cell.length_b   1.000
_cell.length_c   1.000
_cell.angle_alpha   90.00
_cell.angle_beta   90.00
_cell.angle_gamma   90.00
#
_symmetry.space_group_name_H-M   'P 1'
#
loop_
_entity.id
_entity.type
_entity.pdbx_description
1 polymer ?
#
loop_
_entity_poly.entity_id
_entity_poly.type
_entity_poly.pdbx_seq_one_letter_code
_entity_poly.pdbx_strand_id
1 'polypeptide(L)'
;MDTSGYNSAQPLQFTNLDQLLWGIVKTLQWYSLPIMAIAIATLGVFLVTSGDDTDRKARLKGWIINILIGGLLIFGAATLAGIIGKFVGGTI
;
A
#
# COMPACT_ATOMS: atom_id res chain seq x y z
N MET A 1 -17.12 -29.87 37.32
CA MET A 1 -17.30 -28.66 36.51
C MET A 1 -16.35 -28.77 35.35
N ASP A 2 -16.88 -29.18 34.20
CA ASP A 2 -16.12 -29.36 32.96
C ASP A 2 -15.97 -28.00 32.28
N THR A 3 -14.74 -27.47 32.30
CA THR A 3 -14.38 -26.21 31.63
C THR A 3 -13.82 -26.43 30.22
N SER A 4 -13.99 -27.63 29.63
CA SER A 4 -13.49 -27.95 28.29
C SER A 4 -14.28 -27.29 27.14
N GLY A 5 -15.44 -26.70 27.42
CA GLY A 5 -16.32 -26.13 26.40
C GLY A 5 -15.94 -24.73 25.89
N TYR A 6 -15.10 -23.99 26.61
CA TYR A 6 -14.75 -22.59 26.26
C TYR A 6 -13.36 -22.43 25.60
N ASN A 7 -12.61 -23.52 25.41
CA ASN A 7 -11.27 -23.48 24.82
C ASN A 7 -11.24 -23.86 23.32
N SER A 8 -12.41 -24.08 22.72
CA SER A 8 -12.57 -24.45 21.31
C SER A 8 -13.15 -23.33 20.44
N ALA A 9 -13.06 -22.08 20.90
CA ALA A 9 -13.07 -20.96 19.97
C ALA A 9 -11.72 -20.94 19.25
N GLN A 10 -11.49 -21.92 18.37
CA GLN A 10 -10.51 -21.78 17.30
C GLN A 10 -10.87 -20.47 16.61
N PRO A 11 -10.04 -19.42 16.69
CA PRO A 11 -10.30 -18.20 15.93
C PRO A 11 -10.51 -18.65 14.49
N LEU A 12 -11.57 -18.18 13.82
CA LEU A 12 -11.80 -18.54 12.42
C LEU A 12 -10.57 -18.11 11.60
N GLN A 13 -9.63 -19.03 11.44
CA GLN A 13 -8.42 -18.85 10.67
C GLN A 13 -8.80 -19.12 9.23
N PHE A 14 -9.21 -18.08 8.53
CA PHE A 14 -9.41 -18.15 7.09
C PHE A 14 -8.07 -18.08 6.38
N THR A 15 -7.21 -19.11 6.55
CA THR A 15 -5.86 -19.17 5.97
C THR A 15 -5.87 -18.88 4.46
N ASN A 16 -6.90 -19.36 3.75
CA ASN A 16 -7.06 -19.11 2.32
C ASN A 16 -7.47 -17.66 2.00
N LEU A 17 -8.30 -17.02 2.84
CA LEU A 17 -8.67 -15.61 2.66
C LEU A 17 -7.51 -14.69 3.00
N ASP A 18 -6.74 -15.02 4.03
CA ASP A 18 -5.56 -14.25 4.44
C ASP A 18 -4.46 -14.35 3.37
N GLN A 19 -4.23 -15.53 2.79
CA GLN A 19 -3.34 -15.68 1.62
C GLN A 19 -3.81 -14.90 0.40
N LEU A 20 -5.12 -14.90 0.11
CA LEU A 20 -5.70 -14.14 -1.00
C LEU A 20 -5.46 -12.63 -0.78
N LEU A 21 -5.83 -12.12 0.40
CA LEU A 21 -5.64 -10.72 0.79
C LEU A 21 -4.16 -10.31 0.69
N TRP A 22 -3.26 -11.14 1.23
CA TRP A 22 -1.82 -10.90 1.11
C TRP A 22 -1.30 -10.95 -0.33
N GLY A 23 -1.86 -11.83 -1.16
CA GLY A 23 -1.55 -11.90 -2.59
C GLY A 23 -1.93 -10.61 -3.33
N ILE A 24 -3.13 -10.08 -3.06
CA ILE A 24 -3.57 -8.80 -3.62
C ILE A 24 -2.66 -7.66 -3.13
N VAL A 25 -2.37 -7.61 -1.84
CA VAL A 25 -1.54 -6.55 -1.25
C VAL A 25 -0.13 -6.55 -1.86
N LYS A 26 0.50 -7.73 -2.03
CA LYS A 26 1.82 -7.86 -2.67
C LYS A 26 1.80 -7.47 -4.14
N THR A 27 0.81 -7.91 -4.89
CA THR A 27 0.69 -7.56 -6.32
C THR A 27 0.48 -6.05 -6.48
N LEU A 28 -0.37 -5.43 -5.66
CA LEU A 28 -0.56 -3.97 -5.68
C LEU A 28 0.73 -3.21 -5.43
N GLN A 29 1.55 -3.64 -4.47
CA GLN A 29 2.85 -3.01 -4.18
C GLN A 29 3.84 -3.17 -5.33
N TRP A 30 3.86 -4.33 -5.97
CA TRP A 30 4.78 -4.61 -7.05
C TRP A 30 4.47 -3.75 -8.29
N TYR A 31 3.18 -3.52 -8.57
CA TYR A 31 2.75 -2.66 -9.66
C TYR A 31 2.69 -1.17 -9.29
N SER A 32 2.57 -0.78 -8.02
CA SER A 32 2.43 0.64 -7.63
C SER A 32 3.66 1.47 -7.98
N LEU A 33 4.87 0.94 -7.74
CA LEU A 33 6.13 1.61 -8.03
C LEU A 33 6.30 1.99 -9.51
N PRO A 34 6.18 1.06 -10.48
CA PRO A 34 6.29 1.41 -11.89
C PRO A 34 5.17 2.35 -12.36
N ILE A 35 3.94 2.17 -11.87
CA ILE A 35 2.82 3.07 -12.21
C ILE A 35 3.09 4.49 -11.71
N MET A 36 3.55 4.64 -10.46
CA MET A 36 3.95 5.94 -9.92
C MET A 36 5.10 6.58 -10.71
N ALA A 37 6.11 5.79 -11.07
CA ALA A 37 7.24 6.29 -11.85
C ALA A 37 6.79 6.86 -13.20
N ILE A 38 5.90 6.15 -13.91
CA ILE A 38 5.33 6.62 -15.18
C ILE A 38 4.47 7.88 -14.96
N ALA A 39 3.67 7.92 -13.89
CA ALA A 39 2.84 9.08 -13.57
C ALA A 39 3.69 10.32 -13.26
N ILE A 40 4.78 10.17 -12.50
CA ILE A 40 5.69 11.28 -12.18
C ILE A 40 6.45 11.73 -13.44
N ALA A 41 6.92 10.79 -14.27
CA ALA A 41 7.62 11.12 -15.51
C ALA A 41 6.72 11.92 -16.47
N THR A 42 5.48 11.48 -16.66
CA THR A 42 4.50 12.19 -17.51
C THR A 42 4.16 13.57 -16.96
N LEU A 43 3.93 13.69 -15.64
CA LEU A 43 3.71 14.99 -15.01
C LEU A 43 4.95 15.91 -15.11
N GLY A 44 6.15 15.35 -15.06
CA GLY A 44 7.40 16.08 -15.27
C GLY A 44 7.50 16.67 -16.68
N VAL A 45 7.18 15.90 -17.72
CA VAL A 45 7.10 16.38 -19.11
C VAL A 45 6.05 17.48 -19.23
N PHE A 46 4.87 17.30 -18.63
CA PHE A 46 3.85 18.34 -18.62
C PHE A 46 4.32 19.61 -17.89
N LEU A 47 5.12 19.49 -16.84
CA LEU A 47 5.63 20.63 -16.08
C LEU A 47 6.67 21.45 -16.89
N VAL A 48 7.54 20.77 -17.64
CA VAL A 48 8.49 21.42 -18.55
C VAL A 48 7.76 22.11 -19.72
N THR A 49 6.77 21.45 -20.30
CA THR A 49 5.99 21.99 -21.44
C THR A 49 5.00 23.09 -21.04
N SER A 50 4.71 23.27 -19.76
CA SER A 50 3.78 24.30 -19.28
C SER A 50 4.30 25.73 -19.42
N GLY A 51 5.57 25.94 -19.80
CA GLY A 51 6.08 27.27 -20.14
C GLY A 51 5.92 28.27 -18.99
N ASP A 52 5.25 29.39 -19.20
CA ASP A 52 5.04 30.43 -18.19
C ASP A 52 3.71 30.32 -17.42
N ASP A 53 2.95 29.24 -17.67
CA ASP A 53 1.69 28.97 -16.98
C ASP A 53 1.95 28.53 -15.53
N THR A 54 1.95 29.52 -14.63
CA THR A 54 2.32 29.36 -13.24
C THR A 54 1.26 28.55 -12.46
N ASP A 55 -0.01 28.73 -12.79
CA ASP A 55 -1.14 28.01 -12.16
C ASP A 55 -1.11 26.52 -12.52
N ARG A 56 -0.88 26.21 -13.80
CA ARG A 56 -0.73 24.83 -14.26
C ARG A 56 0.48 24.15 -13.63
N LYS A 57 1.61 24.85 -13.50
CA LYS A 57 2.81 24.35 -12.80
C LYS A 57 2.54 24.06 -11.33
N ALA A 58 1.86 24.97 -10.62
CA ALA A 58 1.51 24.77 -9.21
C ALA A 58 0.62 23.54 -9.03
N ARG A 59 -0.37 23.37 -9.90
CA ARG A 59 -1.22 22.17 -9.91
C ARG A 59 -0.40 20.91 -10.17
N LEU A 60 0.41 20.87 -11.23
CA LEU A 60 1.23 19.69 -11.56
C LEU A 60 2.18 19.30 -10.43
N LYS A 61 2.80 20.26 -9.74
CA LYS A 61 3.60 20.01 -8.53
C LYS A 61 2.78 19.38 -7.42
N GLY A 62 1.57 19.89 -7.16
CA GLY A 62 0.65 19.30 -6.18
C GLY A 62 0.28 17.85 -6.50
N TRP A 63 0.04 17.54 -7.78
CA TRP A 63 -0.23 16.17 -8.22
C TRP A 63 0.97 15.25 -8.01
N ILE A 64 2.19 15.71 -8.31
CA ILE A 64 3.42 14.94 -8.03
C ILE A 64 3.55 14.65 -6.54
N ILE A 65 3.33 15.65 -5.67
CA ILE A 65 3.39 15.47 -4.21
C ILE A 65 2.34 14.47 -3.73
N ASN A 66 1.11 14.55 -4.23
CA ASN A 66 0.04 13.61 -3.86
C ASN A 66 0.38 12.17 -4.24
N ILE A 67 1.01 11.95 -5.40
CA ILE A 67 1.47 10.61 -5.83
C ILE A 67 2.58 10.10 -4.91
N LEU A 68 3.52 10.95 -4.53
CA LEU A 68 4.60 10.58 -3.59
C LEU A 68 4.04 10.22 -2.21
N ILE A 69 3.07 10.98 -1.70
CA ILE A 69 2.38 10.68 -0.44
C ILE A 69 1.61 9.35 -0.55
N GLY A 70 0.85 9.15 -1.63
CA GLY A 70 0.12 7.91 -1.88
C GLY A 70 1.05 6.69 -1.91
N GLY A 71 2.21 6.82 -2.58
CA GLY A 71 3.24 5.79 -2.56
C GLY A 71 3.76 5.48 -1.17
N LEU A 72 4.16 6.52 -0.42
CA LEU A 72 4.61 6.39 0.97
C LEU A 72 3.57 5.66 1.83
N LEU A 73 2.29 5.96 1.67
CA LEU A 73 1.21 5.29 2.40
C LEU A 73 1.09 3.80 2.02
N ILE A 74 1.16 3.46 0.73
CA ILE A 74 1.08 2.06 0.27
C ILE A 74 2.28 1.25 0.79
N PHE A 75 3.51 1.76 0.64
CA PHE A 75 4.71 1.09 1.13
C PHE A 75 4.81 1.07 2.66
N GLY A 76 4.35 2.14 3.32
CA GLY A 76 4.26 2.21 4.77
C GLY A 76 3.29 1.17 5.33
N ALA A 77 2.07 1.11 4.77
CA ALA A 77 1.06 0.13 5.16
C ALA A 77 1.52 -1.30 4.90
N ALA A 78 2.20 -1.55 3.78
CA ALA A 78 2.82 -2.84 3.46
C ALA A 78 3.81 -3.31 4.53
N THR A 79 4.72 -2.41 4.90
CA THR A 79 5.77 -2.66 5.88
C THR A 79 5.15 -2.92 7.24
N LEU A 80 4.18 -2.10 7.65
CA LEU A 80 3.46 -2.25 8.90
C LEU A 80 2.67 -3.56 8.96
N ALA A 81 1.97 -3.92 7.89
CA ALA A 81 1.25 -5.19 7.77
C ALA A 81 2.21 -6.39 7.87
N GLY A 82 3.41 -6.30 7.27
CA GLY A 82 4.42 -7.35 7.36
C GLY A 82 4.97 -7.51 8.78
N ILE A 83 5.16 -6.40 9.48
CA ILE A 83 5.57 -6.39 10.89
C ILE A 83 4.47 -7.01 11.77
N ILE A 84 3.23 -6.55 11.65
CA ILE A 84 2.08 -7.08 12.40
C ILE A 84 1.89 -8.57 12.13
N GLY A 85 2.00 -9.00 10.87
CA GLY A 85 1.89 -10.42 10.49
C GLY A 85 2.94 -11.30 11.17
N LYS A 86 4.16 -10.81 11.36
CA LYS A 86 5.20 -11.54 12.13
C LYS A 86 4.86 -11.62 13.62
N PHE A 87 4.34 -10.54 14.20
CA PHE A 87 3.99 -10.49 15.62
C PHE A 87 2.72 -11.29 15.98
N VAL A 88 1.71 -11.27 15.11
CA VAL A 88 0.44 -12.00 15.32
C VAL A 88 0.54 -13.46 14.86
N GLY A 89 1.35 -13.75 13.85
CA GLY A 89 1.55 -15.10 13.29
C GLY A 89 2.52 -16.00 14.06
N GLY A 90 3.19 -15.49 15.10
CA GLY A 90 3.92 -16.32 16.07
C GLY A 90 5.09 -17.15 15.53
N THR A 91 5.77 -16.70 14.47
CA THR A 91 7.02 -17.36 14.04
C THR A 91 8.23 -16.52 14.48
N ILE A 92 8.86 -16.96 15.56
CA ILE A 92 10.28 -16.68 15.85
C ILE A 92 11.11 -17.60 14.94
#